data_AF-A0A814UBU3-F1
#
_entry.id   AF-A0A814UBU3-F1
#
_cell.length_a   1.000
_cell.length_b   1.000
_cell.length_c   1.000
_cell.angle_alpha   90.00
_cell.angle_beta   90.00
_cell.angle_gamma   90.00
#
_symmetry.space_group_name_H-M   'P 1'
#
loop_
_entity.id
_entity.type
_entity.pdbx_description
1 polymer ?
#
loop_
_entity_poly.entity_id
_entity_poly.type
_entity_poly.pdbx_seq_one_letter_code
_entity_poly.pdbx_strand_id
1 'polypeptide(L)'
;MDYYNSPSQGFKYSPIAESTLINSIENPTIRKQIFDQYKEIAEQARAQLFALYLKTAKEQKDEFKRKHNADIKKLWSDQRGPIENKKLSSIMLNLLSERCNKISERIKSIYKFKTQSIPAT
;
A
#
# COMPACT_ATOMS: atom_id res chain seq x y z
N MET A 1 18.43 16.94 15.34
CA MET A 1 17.38 16.80 16.37
C MET A 1 16.14 16.32 15.64
N ASP A 2 15.80 15.05 15.78
CA ASP A 2 14.61 14.50 15.14
C ASP A 2 13.39 14.85 16.01
N TYR A 3 12.50 15.70 15.48
CA TYR A 3 11.33 16.18 16.20
C TYR A 3 10.19 15.16 16.28
N TYR A 4 10.21 14.16 15.40
CA TYR A 4 9.21 13.10 15.29
C TYR A 4 9.92 11.78 15.02
N ASN A 5 9.53 10.73 15.76
CA ASN A 5 9.99 9.37 15.49
C ASN A 5 9.04 8.64 14.52
N SER A 6 7.82 9.17 14.33
CA SER A 6 6.82 8.66 13.40
C SER A 6 6.06 9.81 12.72
N PRO A 7 5.70 9.69 11.43
CA PRO A 7 4.86 10.68 10.73
C PRO A 7 3.45 10.88 11.32
N SER A 8 2.94 9.90 12.05
CA SER A 8 1.61 9.92 12.67
C SER A 8 1.58 10.63 14.03
N GLN A 9 2.75 10.92 14.62
CA GLN A 9 2.82 11.69 15.86
C GLN A 9 2.42 13.14 15.60
N GLY A 10 1.48 13.67 16.37
CA GLY A 10 1.14 15.09 16.34
C GLY A 10 2.12 15.94 17.15
N PHE A 11 2.21 17.24 16.86
CA PHE A 11 3.10 18.18 17.56
C PHE A 11 3.03 18.11 19.09
N LYS A 12 1.85 17.84 19.67
CA LYS A 12 1.64 17.69 21.12
C LYS A 12 2.51 16.64 21.80
N TYR A 13 3.09 15.70 21.04
CA TYR A 13 3.99 14.66 21.53
C TYR A 13 5.46 14.94 21.17
N SER A 14 5.76 16.12 20.63
CA SER A 14 7.13 16.53 20.33
C SER A 14 7.85 17.00 21.61
N PRO A 15 9.18 16.85 21.70
CA PRO A 15 9.96 17.36 22.82
C PRO A 15 9.82 18.89 23.04
N ILE A 16 9.40 19.61 22.00
CA ILE A 16 9.19 21.05 22.03
C ILE A 16 7.87 21.41 22.72
N ALA A 17 6.81 20.64 22.50
CA ALA A 17 5.50 20.92 23.07
C ALA A 17 5.52 20.89 24.61
N GLU A 18 6.42 20.12 25.20
CA GLU A 18 6.63 20.01 26.64
C GLU A 18 7.89 20.77 27.12
N SER A 19 8.48 21.62 26.27
CA SER A 19 9.75 22.28 26.55
C SER A 19 9.67 23.24 27.75
N THR A 20 10.43 22.92 28.80
CA THR A 20 10.61 23.78 29.98
C THR A 20 11.32 25.09 29.63
N LEU A 21 12.19 25.09 28.62
CA LEU A 21 12.95 26.26 28.16
C LEU A 21 12.08 27.34 27.50
N ILE A 22 11.08 26.95 26.71
CA ILE A 22 10.16 27.95 26.11
C ILE A 22 9.24 28.50 27.20
N ASN A 23 8.77 27.63 28.10
CA ASN A 23 7.88 28.02 29.17
C ASN A 23 8.53 28.97 30.21
N SER A 24 9.87 28.97 30.33
CA SER A 24 10.62 29.87 31.21
C SER A 24 10.78 31.31 30.69
N ILE A 25 10.39 31.61 29.45
CA ILE A 25 10.56 32.96 28.87
C ILE A 25 9.52 33.92 29.46
N GLU A 26 9.93 34.89 30.29
CA GLU A 26 9.01 35.80 30.98
C GLU A 26 8.10 36.61 30.04
N ASN A 27 8.63 37.10 28.92
CA ASN A 27 7.87 37.89 27.97
C ASN A 27 6.89 36.99 27.18
N PRO A 28 5.56 37.18 27.32
CA PRO A 28 4.57 36.30 26.71
C PRO A 28 4.53 36.41 25.18
N THR A 29 4.84 37.57 24.62
CA THR A 29 4.85 37.80 23.17
C THR A 29 6.01 37.06 22.52
N ILE A 30 7.21 37.20 23.09
CA ILE A 30 8.41 36.50 22.61
C ILE A 30 8.23 34.99 22.76
N ARG A 31 7.69 34.54 23.90
CA ARG A 31 7.37 33.13 24.15
C ARG A 31 6.47 32.55 23.05
N LYS A 32 5.38 33.25 22.72
CA LYS A 32 4.44 32.83 21.69
C LYS A 32 5.09 32.80 20.31
N GLN A 33 5.83 33.83 19.93
CA GLN A 33 6.53 33.89 18.64
C GLN A 33 7.50 32.72 18.46
N ILE A 34 8.31 32.45 19.48
CA ILE A 34 9.28 31.33 19.46
C ILE A 34 8.54 30.00 19.36
N PHE A 35 7.48 29.81 20.16
CA PHE A 35 6.68 28.59 20.13
C PHE A 35 6.06 28.35 18.75
N ASP A 36 5.50 29.39 18.12
CA ASP A 36 4.89 29.29 16.79
C ASP A 36 5.94 28.95 15.71
N GLN A 37 7.13 29.57 15.75
CA GLN A 37 8.24 29.24 14.85
C GLN A 37 8.69 27.78 14.98
N TYR A 38 8.85 27.30 16.22
CA TYR A 38 9.24 25.92 16.45
C TYR A 38 8.16 24.93 16.00
N LYS A 39 6.88 25.28 16.20
CA LYS A 39 5.76 24.47 15.71
C LYS A 39 5.77 24.36 14.19
N GLU A 40 6.05 25.45 13.48
CA GLU A 40 6.17 25.45 12.03
C GLU A 40 7.31 24.54 11.55
N ILE A 41 8.51 24.69 12.13
CA ILE A 41 9.68 23.86 11.79
C ILE A 41 9.39 22.38 12.06
N ALA A 42 8.75 22.07 13.19
CA ALA A 42 8.40 20.71 13.56
C ALA A 42 7.41 20.11 12.53
N GLU A 43 6.31 20.79 12.23
CA GLU A 43 5.34 20.28 11.25
C GLU A 43 5.93 20.14 9.84
N GLN A 44 6.86 21.03 9.45
CA GLN A 44 7.60 20.89 8.20
C GLN A 44 8.48 19.63 8.21
N ALA A 45 9.21 19.38 9.28
CA ALA A 45 10.01 18.16 9.45
C ALA A 45 9.13 16.90 9.40
N ARG A 46 7.94 16.93 10.01
CA ARG A 46 6.96 15.83 9.93
C ARG A 46 6.50 15.57 8.51
N ALA A 47 6.18 16.62 7.75
CA ALA A 47 5.77 16.50 6.35
C ALA A 47 6.88 15.89 5.47
N GLN A 48 8.13 16.32 5.69
CA GLN A 48 9.30 15.76 5.00
C GLN A 48 9.50 14.28 5.34
N LEU A 49 9.39 13.93 6.63
CA LEU A 49 9.46 12.55 7.09
C LEU A 49 8.36 11.70 6.43
N PHE A 50 7.13 12.19 6.38
CA PHE A 50 6.01 11.49 5.74
C PHE A 50 6.26 11.25 4.24
N ALA A 51 6.78 12.27 3.53
CA ALA A 51 7.13 12.15 2.12
C ALA A 51 8.22 11.09 1.88
N LEU A 52 9.24 11.02 2.77
CA LEU A 52 10.28 9.99 2.71
C LEU A 52 9.69 8.59 2.90
N TYR A 53 8.84 8.40 3.91
CA TYR A 53 8.17 7.12 4.17
C TYR A 53 7.33 6.66 2.97
N LEU A 54 6.55 7.56 2.36
CA LEU A 54 5.76 7.24 1.17
C LEU A 54 6.64 6.83 -0.02
N LYS A 55 7.76 7.52 -0.22
CA LYS A 55 8.73 7.17 -1.26
C LYS A 55 9.31 5.78 -1.03
N THR A 56 9.79 5.49 0.18
CA THR A 56 10.36 4.18 0.52
C THR A 56 9.33 3.06 0.40
N ALA A 57 8.09 3.28 0.84
CA ALA A 57 7.01 2.31 0.69
C ALA A 57 6.70 2.00 -0.79
N LYS A 58 6.75 3.01 -1.67
CA LYS A 58 6.60 2.83 -3.12
C LYS A 58 7.76 2.03 -3.72
N GLU A 59 8.99 2.36 -3.35
CA GLU A 59 10.19 1.64 -3.81
C GLU A 59 10.15 0.16 -3.39
N GLN A 60 9.79 -0.12 -2.14
CA GLN A 60 9.61 -1.50 -1.65
C GLN A 60 8.51 -2.23 -2.42
N LYS A 61 7.36 -1.59 -2.66
CA LYS A 61 6.27 -2.17 -3.46
C LYS A 61 6.75 -2.53 -4.87
N ASP A 62 7.51 -1.66 -5.52
CA ASP A 62 8.04 -1.89 -6.87
C ASP A 62 9.09 -3.00 -6.88
N GLU A 63 9.92 -3.10 -5.84
CA GLU A 63 10.85 -4.21 -5.63
C GLU A 63 10.13 -5.54 -5.42
N PHE A 64 9.15 -5.60 -4.53
CA PHE A 64 8.33 -6.79 -4.31
C PHE A 64 7.61 -7.24 -5.57
N LYS A 65 7.05 -6.30 -6.35
CA LYS A 65 6.41 -6.60 -7.63
C LYS A 65 7.40 -7.20 -8.63
N ARG A 66 8.62 -6.65 -8.72
CA ARG A 66 9.67 -7.19 -9.58
C ARG A 66 10.07 -8.60 -9.16
N LYS A 67 10.33 -8.81 -7.86
CA LYS A 67 10.69 -10.12 -7.31
C LYS A 67 9.59 -11.15 -7.55
N HIS A 68 8.35 -10.81 -7.23
CA HIS A 68 7.22 -11.71 -7.42
C HIS A 68 7.00 -12.06 -8.90
N ASN A 69 7.15 -11.10 -9.82
CA ASN A 69 7.10 -11.38 -11.26
C ASN A 69 8.24 -12.31 -11.72
N ALA A 70 9.44 -12.17 -11.15
CA ALA A 70 10.55 -13.06 -11.42
C ALA A 70 10.29 -14.47 -10.89
N ASP A 71 9.78 -14.59 -9.66
CA ASP A 71 9.41 -15.86 -9.04
C ASP A 71 8.30 -16.57 -9.82
N ILE A 72 7.29 -15.84 -10.28
CA ILE A 72 6.25 -16.36 -11.17
C ILE A 72 6.90 -16.88 -12.46
N LYS A 73 7.69 -16.07 -13.17
CA LYS A 73 8.35 -16.50 -14.42
C LYS A 73 9.20 -17.75 -14.20
N LYS A 74 9.92 -17.82 -13.09
CA LYS A 74 10.73 -18.97 -12.71
C LYS A 74 9.86 -20.20 -12.46
N LEU A 75 8.78 -20.09 -11.67
CA LEU A 75 7.80 -21.15 -11.48
C LEU A 75 7.21 -21.64 -12.81
N TRP A 76 6.89 -20.72 -13.72
CA TRP A 76 6.40 -21.04 -15.05
C TRP A 76 7.44 -21.76 -15.91
N SER A 77 8.72 -21.38 -15.84
CA SER A 77 9.81 -22.08 -16.56
C SER A 77 10.15 -23.43 -15.94
N ASP A 78 10.14 -23.54 -14.62
CA ASP A 78 10.46 -24.77 -13.89
C ASP A 78 9.35 -25.83 -14.09
N GLN A 79 8.08 -25.40 -14.18
CA GLN A 79 6.95 -26.28 -14.52
C GLN A 79 6.84 -26.59 -16.03
N ARG A 80 7.50 -25.80 -16.88
CA ARG A 80 7.53 -25.99 -18.34
C ARG A 80 8.97 -25.93 -18.83
N GLY A 81 9.78 -26.92 -18.44
CA GLY A 81 11.11 -27.15 -19.02
C GLY A 81 11.08 -27.18 -20.55
N PRO A 82 12.24 -27.14 -21.23
CA PRO A 82 12.32 -26.97 -22.68
C PRO A 82 11.35 -27.94 -23.33
N ILE A 83 10.38 -27.37 -24.05
CA ILE A 83 9.32 -28.09 -24.71
C ILE A 83 9.98 -28.97 -25.77
N GLU A 84 10.42 -30.18 -25.40
CA GLU A 84 10.20 -31.30 -26.28
C GLU A 84 8.71 -31.26 -26.63
N ASN A 85 8.40 -31.20 -27.93
CA ASN A 85 7.07 -31.11 -28.52
C ASN A 85 6.05 -32.14 -27.99
N LYS A 86 5.66 -32.05 -26.73
CA LYS A 86 4.57 -32.81 -26.14
C LYS A 86 3.39 -31.90 -26.13
N LYS A 87 2.58 -32.03 -27.20
CA LYS A 87 1.21 -31.55 -27.27
C LYS A 87 0.58 -31.69 -25.88
N LEU A 88 0.02 -30.59 -25.35
CA LEU A 88 -0.70 -30.58 -24.07
C LEU A 88 -1.58 -31.83 -24.01
N SER A 89 -1.42 -32.67 -22.97
CA SER A 89 -2.17 -33.93 -22.93
C SER A 89 -3.66 -33.64 -23.00
N SER A 90 -4.42 -34.47 -23.71
CA SER A 90 -5.88 -34.30 -23.87
C SER A 90 -6.60 -34.19 -22.52
N ILE A 91 -6.08 -34.85 -21.49
CA ILE A 91 -6.55 -34.78 -20.11
C ILE A 91 -6.43 -33.36 -19.54
N MET A 92 -5.29 -32.69 -19.78
CA MET A 92 -5.05 -31.33 -19.32
C MET A 92 -5.96 -30.32 -20.03
N LEU A 93 -6.19 -30.52 -21.34
CA LEU A 93 -7.13 -29.71 -22.13
C LEU A 93 -8.58 -29.91 -21.64
N ASN A 94 -8.97 -31.14 -21.33
CA ASN A 94 -10.29 -31.44 -20.78
C ASN A 94 -10.50 -30.80 -19.41
N LEU A 95 -9.51 -30.85 -18.52
CA LEU A 95 -9.58 -30.20 -17.21
C LEU A 95 -9.68 -28.67 -17.30
N LEU A 96 -8.94 -28.06 -18.24
CA LEU A 96 -9.04 -26.62 -18.54
C LEU A 96 -10.43 -26.26 -19.06
N SER A 97 -10.96 -27.03 -20.01
CA SER A 97 -12.30 -26.85 -20.57
C SER A 97 -13.38 -26.98 -19.49
N GLU A 98 -13.30 -28.00 -18.64
CA GLU A 98 -14.25 -28.22 -17.55
C GLU A 98 -14.23 -27.06 -16.54
N ARG A 99 -13.04 -26.54 -16.23
CA ARG A 99 -12.89 -25.39 -15.32
C ARG A 99 -13.44 -24.11 -15.93
N CYS A 100 -13.19 -23.87 -17.22
CA CYS A 100 -13.79 -22.74 -17.95
C CYS A 100 -15.32 -22.84 -17.98
N ASN A 101 -15.88 -24.03 -18.18
CA ASN A 101 -17.33 -24.27 -18.13
C ASN A 101 -17.91 -23.97 -16.74
N LYS A 102 -17.26 -24.45 -15.66
CA LYS A 102 -17.68 -24.15 -14.28
C LYS A 102 -17.67 -22.65 -13.96
N ILE A 103 -16.66 -21.92 -14.45
CA ILE A 103 -16.60 -20.46 -14.30
C ILE A 103 -17.72 -19.79 -15.11
N SER A 104 -17.96 -20.22 -16.35
CA SER A 104 -19.03 -19.70 -17.19
C SER A 104 -20.41 -19.90 -16.56
N GLU A 105 -20.70 -21.08 -16.01
CA GLU A 105 -21.95 -21.35 -15.30
C GLU A 105 -22.10 -20.49 -14.03
N ARG A 106 -21.01 -20.27 -13.30
CA ARG A 106 -21.03 -19.38 -12.13
C ARG A 106 -21.32 -17.93 -12.54
N ILE A 107 -20.71 -17.46 -13.62
CA ILE A 107 -20.97 -16.13 -14.18
C ILE A 107 -22.44 -16.04 -14.62
N LYS A 108 -22.95 -16.98 -15.41
CA LYS A 108 -24.35 -17.03 -15.83
C LYS A 108 -25.31 -17.03 -14.64
N SER A 109 -25.02 -17.79 -13.58
CA SER A 109 -25.84 -17.80 -12.36
C SER A 109 -25.89 -16.42 -11.69
N ILE A 110 -24.74 -15.74 -11.57
CA ILE A 110 -24.66 -14.37 -11.01
C ILE A 110 -25.47 -13.38 -11.86
N TYR A 111 -25.37 -13.45 -13.19
CA TYR A 111 -26.09 -12.56 -14.09
C TYR A 111 -27.60 -12.89 -14.17
N LYS A 112 -27.99 -14.16 -14.14
CA LYS A 112 -29.39 -14.61 -14.12
C LYS A 112 -30.11 -14.19 -12.84
N PHE A 113 -29.41 -14.22 -11.71
CA PHE A 113 -29.91 -13.71 -10.43
C PHE A 113 -30.12 -12.19 -10.47
N LYS A 114 -29.17 -11.43 -11.07
CA LYS A 114 -29.30 -9.98 -11.26
C LYS A 114 -30.48 -9.56 -12.13
N THR A 115 -30.83 -10.33 -13.15
CA THR A 115 -31.99 -10.03 -14.01
C THR A 115 -33.34 -10.33 -13.35
N GLN A 116 -33.39 -11.22 -12.35
CA GLN A 116 -34.63 -11.52 -11.61
C GLN A 116 -34.86 -10.57 -10.43
N SER A 117 -33.82 -9.88 -9.97
CA SER A 117 -33.87 -8.93 -8.85
C SER A 117 -34.20 -7.48 -9.25
N ILE A 118 -34.47 -7.20 -10.52
CA ILE A 118 -34.96 -5.88 -10.97
C ILE A 118 -36.48 -6.01 -11.14
N PRO A 119 -37.32 -5.56 -10.19
CA PRO A 119 -38.74 -5.47 -10.43
C PRO A 119 -38.98 -4.50 -11.60
N ALA A 120 -39.78 -4.93 -12.57
CA ALA A 120 -40.30 -4.04 -13.59
C ALA A 120 -41.15 -2.97 -12.91
N THR A 121 -40.67 -1.72 -12.91
CA THR A 121 -41.52 -0.52 -12.77
C THR A 121 -42.35 -0.33 -14.03
#